data_AF-A0AAD6NAR7-F1
#
_entry.id   AF-A0AAD6NAR7-F1
#
_cell.length_a   1.000
_cell.length_b   1.000
_cell.length_c   1.000
_cell.angle_alpha   90.00
_cell.angle_beta   90.00
_cell.angle_gamma   90.00
#
_symmetry.space_group_name_H-M   'P 1'
#
loop_
_entity.id
_entity.type
_entity.pdbx_description
1 polymer ?
#
loop_
_entity_poly.entity_id
_entity_poly.type
_entity_poly.pdbx_seq_one_letter_code
_entity_poly.pdbx_strand_id
1 'polypeptide(L)'
;MMSGYHWNISDFPTPIFGSYESWNLNRSLCADRYSRYSAYGYTEGNETSRMHDWHSESVRSSKAAEIDWEHVDWAQLQQECLQRNALRYSTTEPNEKSIWGLYRSLDPEMQKTPPPESSLKHLEETRKAAQPKPKPRTGVILRSWIGMEYTENDLYNIRSMIMELSLYSGGEYEVILLVDCQDKQLPKENDDAAWTAFKEKHLPQELRGLAVFFNDKMLKDWYPEIDVHVAILQYFQPTQIFSRLHPQYEYIWQFEMDARYTGHMYDLLHQATEFAKQQPRKYLWERNSYFYIPAVHGTWEEFTKKIDQEMPGHDSIWGPRPAEGIEIEGQSPLPPVPHPEEESGIWGVGEEAELITWLPHFDPTGTDWPFRDRVFNFPPRTRDAPTSCGRSYVSRLGAVTSPFAP
;
A
#
# COMPACT_ATOMS: atom_id res chain seq x y z
N MET A 1 -12.06 5.34 17.29
CA MET A 1 -12.02 4.25 16.29
C MET A 1 -13.33 4.24 15.54
N MET A 2 -13.29 3.82 14.27
CA MET A 2 -14.48 3.57 13.45
C MET A 2 -15.53 2.75 14.22
N SER A 3 -16.80 3.06 13.98
CA SER A 3 -17.94 2.29 14.47
C SER A 3 -18.71 1.71 13.28
N GLY A 4 -19.52 0.70 13.53
CA GLY A 4 -20.43 0.16 12.55
C GLY A 4 -21.63 -0.47 13.22
N TYR A 5 -22.66 -0.72 12.44
CA TYR A 5 -23.88 -1.37 12.90
C TYR A 5 -24.01 -2.74 12.25
N HIS A 6 -24.57 -3.68 12.99
CA HIS A 6 -24.91 -4.98 12.46
C HIS A 6 -26.24 -4.89 11.71
N TRP A 7 -26.20 -5.18 10.41
CA TRP A 7 -27.40 -5.23 9.59
C TRP A 7 -27.68 -6.67 9.12
N ASN A 8 -28.95 -6.96 8.81
CA ASN A 8 -29.30 -8.22 8.19
C ASN A 8 -28.82 -8.26 6.72
N ILE A 9 -27.67 -8.90 6.52
CA ILE A 9 -27.02 -9.01 5.21
C ILE A 9 -27.80 -9.83 4.18
N SER A 10 -28.84 -10.60 4.58
CA SER A 10 -29.64 -11.39 3.63
C SER A 10 -30.38 -10.52 2.61
N ASP A 11 -30.61 -9.25 2.96
CA ASP A 11 -31.37 -8.31 2.14
C ASP A 11 -30.46 -7.51 1.19
N PHE A 12 -29.13 -7.65 1.34
CA PHE A 12 -28.15 -7.05 0.44
C PHE A 12 -27.85 -8.00 -0.73
N PRO A 13 -27.60 -7.46 -1.94
CA PRO A 13 -27.17 -8.30 -3.06
C PRO A 13 -25.84 -8.97 -2.74
N THR A 14 -25.66 -10.21 -3.19
CA THR A 14 -24.37 -10.88 -3.13
C THR A 14 -23.33 -10.09 -3.96
N PRO A 15 -22.06 -10.03 -3.52
CA PRO A 15 -21.02 -9.36 -4.28
C PRO A 15 -20.95 -9.89 -5.72
N ILE A 16 -20.91 -8.98 -6.69
CA ILE A 16 -20.71 -9.34 -8.10
C ILE A 16 -19.26 -9.82 -8.31
N PHE A 17 -18.31 -9.11 -7.69
CA PHE A 17 -16.89 -9.42 -7.73
C PHE A 17 -16.34 -9.58 -6.31
N GLY A 18 -15.38 -10.48 -6.14
CA GLY A 18 -14.73 -10.74 -4.86
C GLY A 18 -15.61 -11.51 -3.87
N SER A 19 -15.06 -11.81 -2.69
CA SER A 19 -15.78 -12.53 -1.64
C SER A 19 -15.25 -12.16 -0.27
N TYR A 20 -16.17 -11.73 0.60
CA TYR A 20 -15.88 -11.51 2.02
C TYR A 20 -15.41 -12.80 2.70
N GLU A 21 -16.02 -13.94 2.36
CA GLU A 21 -15.67 -15.23 2.95
C GLU A 21 -14.25 -15.66 2.57
N SER A 22 -13.89 -15.50 1.29
CA SER A 22 -12.56 -15.88 0.79
C SER A 22 -11.45 -15.07 1.43
N TRP A 23 -11.69 -13.80 1.74
CA TRP A 23 -10.73 -12.93 2.43
C TRP A 23 -10.95 -12.87 3.94
N ASN A 24 -11.87 -13.67 4.50
CA ASN A 24 -12.21 -13.61 5.93
C ASN A 24 -12.53 -12.18 6.43
N LEU A 25 -13.20 -11.38 5.58
CA LEU A 25 -13.67 -10.04 5.90
C LEU A 25 -15.04 -10.09 6.59
N ASN A 26 -15.25 -9.22 7.56
CA ASN A 26 -16.53 -9.12 8.25
C ASN A 26 -17.60 -8.47 7.36
N ARG A 27 -18.40 -9.29 6.70
CA ARG A 27 -19.54 -8.85 5.88
C ARG A 27 -20.72 -8.28 6.69
N SER A 28 -20.78 -8.55 8.00
CA SER A 28 -21.92 -8.21 8.86
C SER A 28 -21.79 -6.84 9.51
N LEU A 29 -20.68 -6.12 9.27
CA LEU A 29 -20.47 -4.77 9.76
C LEU A 29 -20.74 -3.78 8.63
N CYS A 30 -21.81 -3.02 8.76
CA CYS A 30 -22.13 -1.94 7.83
C CYS A 30 -21.70 -0.60 8.43
N ALA A 31 -21.31 0.33 7.56
CA ALA A 31 -20.97 1.68 7.96
C ALA A 31 -21.65 2.70 7.05
N ASP A 32 -22.22 3.73 7.67
CA ASP A 32 -22.61 4.95 6.98
C ASP A 32 -21.50 6.01 7.14
N ARG A 33 -21.73 7.20 6.59
CA ARG A 33 -20.74 8.29 6.69
C ARG A 33 -20.42 8.71 8.13
N TYR A 34 -21.38 8.61 9.05
CA TYR A 34 -21.16 8.97 10.45
C TYR A 34 -20.35 7.88 11.15
N SER A 35 -20.76 6.62 11.04
CA SER A 35 -20.07 5.53 11.71
C SER A 35 -18.65 5.32 11.14
N ARG A 36 -18.47 5.58 9.82
CA ARG A 36 -17.18 5.52 9.13
C ARG A 36 -16.25 6.69 9.44
N TYR A 37 -16.74 7.94 9.40
CA TYR A 37 -15.87 9.13 9.37
C TYR A 37 -16.03 10.09 10.56
N SER A 38 -17.01 9.92 11.46
CA SER A 38 -17.18 10.83 12.61
C SER A 38 -15.95 10.87 13.53
N ALA A 39 -15.32 9.72 13.74
CA ALA A 39 -14.07 9.62 14.50
C ALA A 39 -12.88 10.32 13.82
N TYR A 40 -13.03 10.74 12.56
CA TYR A 40 -12.00 11.28 11.69
C TYR A 40 -12.34 12.71 11.20
N GLY A 41 -13.30 13.36 11.86
CA GLY A 41 -13.61 14.77 11.64
C GLY A 41 -14.85 15.06 10.79
N TYR A 42 -15.63 14.04 10.40
CA TYR A 42 -16.93 14.25 9.77
C TYR A 42 -17.97 14.66 10.82
N THR A 43 -18.44 15.92 10.79
CA THR A 43 -19.37 16.48 11.78
C THR A 43 -20.69 16.97 11.19
N GLU A 44 -20.84 16.94 9.86
CA GLU A 44 -21.99 17.46 9.12
C GLU A 44 -23.23 16.55 9.22
N GLY A 45 -24.37 17.14 9.63
CA GLY A 45 -25.66 16.46 9.71
C GLY A 45 -26.53 16.96 10.87
N ASN A 46 -27.85 16.73 10.80
CA ASN A 46 -28.77 17.02 11.91
C ASN A 46 -28.37 16.22 13.16
N GLU A 47 -28.62 16.77 14.35
CA GLU A 47 -28.34 16.12 15.65
C GLU A 47 -28.93 14.71 15.75
N THR A 48 -30.04 14.44 15.04
CA THR A 48 -30.74 13.15 14.99
C THR A 48 -30.04 12.07 14.15
N SER A 49 -29.14 12.46 13.25
CA SER A 49 -28.35 11.56 12.39
C SER A 49 -26.98 11.23 12.97
N ARG A 50 -26.54 11.99 13.99
CA ARG A 50 -25.38 11.63 14.81
C ARG A 50 -25.80 10.45 15.67
N MET A 51 -25.46 9.24 15.19
CA MET A 51 -25.82 7.95 15.75
C MET A 51 -26.10 8.01 17.27
N HIS A 52 -27.38 7.94 17.64
CA HIS A 52 -27.83 8.13 19.02
C HIS A 52 -27.27 7.06 19.98
N ASP A 53 -26.70 5.96 19.47
CA ASP A 53 -26.19 4.84 20.26
C ASP A 53 -24.72 4.94 20.70
N TRP A 54 -24.14 6.14 20.66
CA TRP A 54 -22.95 6.44 21.49
C TRP A 54 -23.35 6.67 22.96
N HIS A 55 -24.15 5.73 23.49
CA HIS A 55 -24.65 5.64 24.85
C HIS A 55 -23.77 4.68 25.66
N SER A 56 -22.45 4.88 25.66
CA SER A 56 -21.68 4.53 26.85
C SER A 56 -21.56 5.79 27.69
N GLU A 57 -22.14 5.74 28.90
CA GLU A 57 -22.05 6.78 29.94
C GLU A 57 -20.60 7.25 30.20
N SER A 58 -19.60 6.48 29.75
CA SER A 58 -18.17 6.77 29.87
C SER A 58 -17.59 7.76 28.85
N VAL A 59 -18.29 8.12 27.76
CA VAL A 59 -17.79 9.10 26.77
C VAL A 59 -18.58 10.41 26.78
N ARG A 60 -19.66 10.49 27.57
CA ARG A 60 -20.41 11.74 27.79
C ARG A 60 -19.75 12.71 28.77
N SER A 61 -18.61 12.35 29.37
CA SER A 61 -17.96 13.19 30.40
C SER A 61 -16.98 14.22 29.85
N SER A 62 -16.68 14.23 28.56
CA SER A 62 -16.06 15.38 27.93
C SER A 62 -16.99 15.91 26.86
N LYS A 63 -17.30 17.21 26.90
CA LYS A 63 -17.37 17.96 25.65
C LYS A 63 -16.10 17.56 24.90
N ALA A 64 -16.20 16.66 23.91
CA ALA A 64 -15.05 16.34 23.08
C ALA A 64 -14.56 17.70 22.58
N ALA A 65 -13.39 18.12 23.03
CA ALA A 65 -12.81 19.37 22.56
C ALA A 65 -12.83 19.25 21.04
N GLU A 66 -13.48 20.20 20.37
CA GLU A 66 -13.53 20.24 18.92
C GLU A 66 -12.07 20.18 18.45
N ILE A 67 -11.70 19.06 17.84
CA ILE A 67 -10.32 18.82 17.42
C ILE A 67 -10.08 19.75 16.23
N ASP A 68 -9.10 20.62 16.37
CA ASP A 68 -8.61 21.44 15.25
C ASP A 68 -7.78 20.56 14.33
N TRP A 69 -8.47 19.84 13.44
CA TRP A 69 -7.86 18.88 12.54
C TRP A 69 -6.84 19.52 11.59
N GLU A 70 -7.03 20.79 11.21
CA GLU A 70 -6.13 21.51 10.31
C GLU A 70 -4.72 21.69 10.91
N HIS A 71 -4.63 21.74 12.24
CA HIS A 71 -3.38 21.92 12.98
C HIS A 71 -2.79 20.63 13.53
N VAL A 72 -3.38 19.47 13.22
CA VAL A 72 -2.82 18.18 13.62
C VAL A 72 -1.57 17.86 12.79
N ASP A 73 -0.44 17.64 13.46
CA ASP A 73 0.76 17.12 12.80
C ASP A 73 0.71 15.58 12.72
N TRP A 74 0.17 15.10 11.60
CA TRP A 74 0.04 13.68 11.34
C TRP A 74 1.39 12.95 11.20
N ALA A 75 2.43 13.61 10.71
CA ALA A 75 3.75 13.00 10.58
C ALA A 75 4.39 12.79 11.95
N GLN A 76 4.32 13.79 12.82
CA GLN A 76 4.78 13.70 14.19
C GLN A 76 4.04 12.59 14.96
N LEU A 77 2.70 12.53 14.86
CA LEU A 77 1.92 11.51 15.55
C LEU A 77 2.31 10.08 15.13
N GLN A 78 2.55 9.85 13.83
CA GLN A 78 3.04 8.56 13.34
C GLN A 78 4.43 8.23 13.87
N GLN A 79 5.35 9.20 13.87
CA GLN A 79 6.72 9.01 14.36
C GLN A 79 6.74 8.70 15.86
N GLU A 80 6.00 9.45 16.67
CA GLU A 80 5.91 9.19 18.12
C GLU A 80 5.29 7.82 18.41
N CYS A 81 4.30 7.40 17.61
CA CYS A 81 3.70 6.07 17.73
C CYS A 81 4.74 4.97 17.43
N LEU A 82 5.54 5.14 16.37
CA LEU A 82 6.64 4.23 16.07
C LEU A 82 7.69 4.21 17.19
N GLN A 83 8.12 5.36 17.71
CA GLN A 83 9.12 5.45 18.77
C GLN A 83 8.68 4.66 20.03
N ARG A 84 7.41 4.80 20.44
CA ARG A 84 6.83 4.04 21.56
C ARG A 84 6.77 2.53 21.30
N ASN A 85 6.82 2.10 20.03
CA ASN A 85 6.66 0.71 19.58
C ASN A 85 7.91 0.12 18.90
N ALA A 86 9.04 0.84 18.90
CA ALA A 86 10.21 0.53 18.06
C ALA A 86 10.80 -0.88 18.30
N LEU A 87 10.58 -1.46 19.48
CA LEU A 87 10.98 -2.84 19.79
C LEU A 87 10.35 -3.90 18.89
N ARG A 88 9.17 -3.62 18.32
CA ARG A 88 8.38 -4.58 17.56
C ARG A 88 8.91 -4.82 16.15
N TYR A 89 9.71 -3.90 15.61
CA TYR A 89 10.06 -3.86 14.19
C TYR A 89 11.54 -4.08 13.94
N SER A 90 11.85 -4.65 12.77
CA SER A 90 13.23 -4.76 12.30
C SER A 90 13.80 -3.36 12.08
N THR A 91 14.94 -3.06 12.71
CA THR A 91 15.68 -1.83 12.49
C THR A 91 16.70 -2.10 11.41
N THR A 92 16.34 -1.94 10.13
CA THR A 92 17.34 -1.77 9.08
C THR A 92 18.00 -0.42 9.35
N GLU A 93 19.30 -0.42 9.70
CA GLU A 93 20.03 0.82 9.89
C GLU A 93 19.87 1.68 8.61
N PRO A 94 19.34 2.91 8.73
CA PRO A 94 19.31 3.81 7.61
C PRO A 94 20.76 4.03 7.15
N ASN A 95 21.10 3.62 5.93
CA ASN A 95 22.42 3.92 5.39
C ASN A 95 22.53 5.46 5.29
N GLU A 96 23.33 6.07 6.17
CA GLU A 96 23.42 7.53 6.41
C GLU A 96 23.59 8.35 5.12
N LYS A 97 24.07 7.73 4.03
CA LYS A 97 24.29 8.35 2.72
C LYS A 97 23.14 8.22 1.72
N SER A 98 22.11 7.43 2.01
CA SER A 98 21.01 7.11 1.06
C SER A 98 19.69 7.81 1.36
N ILE A 99 19.55 8.42 2.52
CA ILE A 99 18.25 8.92 2.98
C ILE A 99 18.17 10.41 2.69
N TRP A 100 18.55 10.93 1.52
CA TRP A 100 18.52 12.39 1.36
C TRP A 100 17.96 12.99 0.05
N GLY A 101 16.92 12.38 -0.51
CA GLY A 101 16.06 13.04 -1.51
C GLY A 101 15.10 12.05 -2.16
N LEU A 102 13.84 12.37 -2.44
CA LEU A 102 13.29 13.72 -2.54
C LEU A 102 12.64 14.21 -1.23
N TYR A 103 13.34 15.14 -0.60
CA TYR A 103 12.98 15.61 0.72
C TYR A 103 11.65 16.32 0.80
N ARG A 104 10.98 16.16 1.95
CA ARG A 104 11.00 17.14 3.05
C ARG A 104 10.14 16.68 4.26
N SER A 105 10.41 17.00 5.54
CA SER A 105 10.89 18.31 5.98
C SER A 105 11.16 18.49 7.46
N LEU A 106 12.21 19.25 7.76
CA LEU A 106 12.13 20.52 8.50
C LEU A 106 11.25 20.53 9.76
N ASP A 107 11.63 19.71 10.72
CA ASP A 107 11.62 20.23 12.08
C ASP A 107 12.95 19.87 12.77
N PRO A 108 13.85 20.86 12.98
CA PRO A 108 14.96 20.69 13.91
C PRO A 108 14.50 20.31 15.33
N GLU A 109 13.22 20.48 15.67
CA GLU A 109 12.65 20.08 16.96
C GLU A 109 12.30 18.58 17.03
N MET A 110 11.95 17.91 15.92
CA MET A 110 11.72 16.45 15.91
C MET A 110 13.02 15.63 15.98
N GLN A 111 14.20 16.27 15.90
CA GLN A 111 15.52 15.63 16.03
C GLN A 111 16.15 15.74 17.43
N LYS A 112 15.48 16.32 18.43
CA LYS A 112 16.10 16.54 19.76
C LYS A 112 16.04 15.38 20.76
N THR A 113 15.52 14.22 20.39
CA THR A 113 15.66 13.02 21.23
C THR A 113 16.08 11.82 20.41
N PRO A 114 17.39 11.55 20.29
CA PRO A 114 17.84 10.16 20.20
C PRO A 114 17.26 9.42 21.41
N PRO A 115 16.75 8.19 21.28
CA PRO A 115 16.60 7.33 22.44
C PRO A 115 17.95 7.30 23.17
N PRO A 116 18.00 7.45 24.51
CA PRO A 116 19.25 7.35 25.24
C PRO A 116 20.04 6.10 24.79
N GLU A 117 21.37 6.18 24.63
CA GLU A 117 22.20 4.99 24.30
C GLU A 117 21.99 3.85 25.31
N SER A 118 21.58 4.18 26.55
CA SER A 118 21.16 3.21 27.56
C SER A 118 19.87 2.47 27.21
N SER A 119 18.95 3.11 26.48
CA SER A 119 17.75 2.50 25.94
C SER A 119 18.08 1.52 24.84
N LEU A 120 18.97 1.84 23.88
CA LEU A 120 19.32 0.92 22.77
C LEU A 120 19.97 -0.39 23.26
N LYS A 121 20.89 -0.32 24.22
CA LYS A 121 21.48 -1.53 24.84
C LYS A 121 20.45 -2.35 25.62
N HIS A 122 19.57 -1.67 26.39
CA HIS A 122 18.48 -2.34 27.09
C HIS A 122 17.46 -2.95 26.11
N LEU A 123 17.17 -2.30 24.98
CA LEU A 123 16.26 -2.77 23.92
C LEU A 123 16.83 -4.02 23.24
N GLU A 124 18.13 -4.07 22.94
CA GLU A 124 18.81 -5.27 22.42
C GLU A 124 18.87 -6.42 23.44
N GLU A 125 19.17 -6.13 24.71
CA GLU A 125 19.17 -7.13 25.80
C GLU A 125 17.75 -7.65 26.07
N THR A 126 16.73 -6.79 25.99
CA THR A 126 15.31 -7.17 26.11
C THR A 126 14.82 -7.92 24.86
N ARG A 127 15.30 -7.58 23.65
CA ARG A 127 15.03 -8.33 22.40
C ARG A 127 15.60 -9.74 22.46
N LYS A 128 16.77 -9.94 23.09
CA LYS A 128 17.31 -11.28 23.36
C LYS A 128 16.48 -12.07 24.38
N ALA A 129 15.75 -11.38 25.26
CA ALA A 129 14.87 -11.99 26.25
C ALA A 129 13.42 -12.22 25.76
N ALA A 130 12.96 -11.51 24.72
CA ALA A 130 11.61 -11.64 24.15
C ALA A 130 11.63 -12.45 22.84
N GLN A 131 10.91 -13.57 22.81
CA GLN A 131 10.86 -14.50 21.68
C GLN A 131 9.76 -14.21 20.63
N PRO A 132 9.73 -13.02 19.99
CA PRO A 132 9.32 -13.01 18.59
C PRO A 132 10.35 -12.34 17.67
N LYS A 133 10.49 -12.90 16.47
CA LYS A 133 11.18 -12.26 15.34
C LYS A 133 10.59 -10.87 15.11
N PRO A 134 11.40 -9.82 14.89
CA PRO A 134 10.89 -8.49 14.58
C PRO A 134 9.95 -8.52 13.37
N LYS A 135 8.86 -7.75 13.44
CA LYS A 135 7.91 -7.61 12.33
C LYS A 135 8.45 -6.68 11.24
N PRO A 136 8.05 -6.88 9.97
CA PRO A 136 8.31 -5.92 8.91
C PRO A 136 7.54 -4.62 9.14
N ARG A 137 8.04 -3.54 8.53
CA ARG A 137 7.36 -2.24 8.45
C ARG A 137 6.84 -2.02 7.04
N THR A 138 5.69 -1.37 6.92
CA THR A 138 5.03 -1.15 5.63
C THR A 138 4.76 0.33 5.38
N GLY A 139 5.21 0.85 4.24
CA GLY A 139 4.81 2.18 3.76
C GLY A 139 3.46 2.14 3.06
N VAL A 140 2.66 3.19 3.19
CA VAL A 140 1.36 3.33 2.52
C VAL A 140 1.35 4.68 1.81
N ILE A 141 1.61 4.65 0.51
CA ILE A 141 1.70 5.82 -0.34
C ILE A 141 0.31 6.22 -0.84
N LEU A 142 -0.06 7.47 -0.64
CA LEU A 142 -1.18 8.13 -1.30
C LEU A 142 -0.63 8.99 -2.43
N ARG A 143 -1.06 8.72 -3.67
CA ARG A 143 -0.55 9.40 -4.87
C ARG A 143 -1.35 10.67 -5.14
N SER A 144 -0.67 11.81 -5.08
CA SER A 144 -1.27 13.11 -5.41
C SER A 144 -0.37 13.90 -6.38
N TRP A 145 -0.78 15.09 -6.77
CA TRP A 145 -0.04 16.01 -7.61
C TRP A 145 -0.23 17.46 -7.15
N ILE A 146 0.73 18.33 -7.48
CA ILE A 146 0.61 19.75 -7.19
C ILE A 146 -0.59 20.36 -7.94
N GLY A 147 -1.38 21.18 -7.23
CA GLY A 147 -2.58 21.78 -7.80
C GLY A 147 -3.82 20.88 -7.77
N MET A 148 -3.73 19.67 -7.22
CA MET A 148 -4.90 18.93 -6.77
C MET A 148 -5.64 19.73 -5.69
N GLU A 149 -6.97 19.80 -5.79
CA GLU A 149 -7.83 20.32 -4.73
C GLU A 149 -8.14 19.17 -3.75
N TYR A 150 -7.76 19.35 -2.48
CA TYR A 150 -8.07 18.38 -1.43
C TYR A 150 -9.45 18.70 -0.86
N THR A 151 -10.41 17.81 -1.10
CA THR A 151 -11.78 17.95 -0.56
C THR A 151 -11.82 17.48 0.89
N GLU A 152 -12.86 17.87 1.63
CA GLU A 152 -13.08 17.37 3.00
C GLU A 152 -13.15 15.83 3.04
N ASN A 153 -13.74 15.21 2.01
CA ASN A 153 -13.81 13.76 1.91
C ASN A 153 -12.41 13.12 1.79
N ASP A 154 -11.49 13.75 1.06
CA ASP A 154 -10.10 13.30 0.98
C ASP A 154 -9.44 13.37 2.36
N LEU A 155 -9.64 14.49 3.08
CA LEU A 155 -9.09 14.66 4.43
C LEU A 155 -9.64 13.59 5.39
N TYR A 156 -10.95 13.34 5.41
CA TYR A 156 -11.52 12.28 6.25
C TYR A 156 -10.95 10.90 5.92
N ASN A 157 -10.75 10.61 4.63
CA ASN A 157 -10.17 9.36 4.18
C ASN A 157 -8.70 9.23 4.65
N ILE A 158 -7.87 10.25 4.42
CA ILE A 158 -6.46 10.29 4.83
C ILE A 158 -6.33 10.13 6.35
N ARG A 159 -7.08 10.91 7.12
CA ARG A 159 -7.10 10.84 8.60
C ARG A 159 -7.47 9.43 9.06
N SER A 160 -8.50 8.83 8.45
CA SER A 160 -8.89 7.46 8.76
C SER A 160 -7.77 6.47 8.48
N MET A 161 -7.07 6.58 7.35
CA MET A 161 -5.96 5.70 7.00
C MET A 161 -4.82 5.83 8.00
N ILE A 162 -4.43 7.05 8.40
CA ILE A 162 -3.37 7.26 9.40
C ILE A 162 -3.77 6.68 10.76
N MET A 163 -5.00 6.94 11.21
CA MET A 163 -5.46 6.47 12.52
C MET A 163 -5.61 4.95 12.57
N GLU A 164 -6.15 4.33 11.52
CA GLU A 164 -6.43 2.90 11.45
C GLU A 164 -5.17 2.08 11.11
N LEU A 165 -4.32 2.57 10.20
CA LEU A 165 -3.13 1.84 9.77
C LEU A 165 -1.94 2.13 10.68
N SER A 166 -1.67 3.38 11.03
CA SER A 166 -0.45 3.76 11.72
C SER A 166 -0.63 3.84 13.23
N LEU A 167 -1.62 4.60 13.71
CA LEU A 167 -1.78 4.80 15.15
C LEU A 167 -2.33 3.55 15.84
N TYR A 168 -3.37 2.93 15.28
CA TYR A 168 -4.01 1.74 15.85
C TYR A 168 -3.08 0.51 15.86
N SER A 169 -2.32 0.27 14.79
CA SER A 169 -1.39 -0.87 14.73
C SER A 169 -0.15 -0.69 15.60
N GLY A 170 0.09 0.52 16.15
CA GLY A 170 1.31 0.86 16.87
C GLY A 170 2.51 0.97 15.92
N GLY A 171 2.32 1.66 14.79
CA GLY A 171 3.35 1.92 13.80
C GLY A 171 3.74 0.69 12.97
N GLU A 172 2.82 -0.21 12.62
CA GLU A 172 3.11 -1.26 11.63
C GLU A 172 3.17 -0.68 10.23
N TYR A 173 2.27 0.28 9.97
CA TYR A 173 2.17 1.05 8.75
C TYR A 173 2.57 2.50 8.98
N GLU A 174 3.01 3.18 7.92
CA GLU A 174 3.15 4.64 7.86
C GLU A 174 2.54 5.15 6.58
N VAL A 175 1.64 6.12 6.69
CA VAL A 175 0.99 6.78 5.56
C VAL A 175 1.86 7.95 5.10
N ILE A 176 2.16 7.97 3.81
CA ILE A 176 2.99 8.98 3.13
C ILE A 176 2.18 9.57 1.98
N LEU A 177 2.29 10.87 1.76
CA LEU A 177 1.70 11.55 0.61
C LEU A 177 2.77 11.77 -0.46
N LEU A 178 2.75 10.98 -1.54
CA LEU A 178 3.72 11.10 -2.64
C LEU A 178 3.14 12.02 -3.72
N VAL A 179 3.71 13.22 -3.84
CA VAL A 179 3.21 14.34 -4.62
C VAL A 179 4.01 14.50 -5.91
N ASP A 180 3.34 14.34 -7.05
CA ASP A 180 3.87 14.62 -8.38
C ASP A 180 3.95 16.14 -8.62
N CYS A 181 5.15 16.66 -8.79
CA CYS A 181 5.43 18.06 -9.14
C CYS A 181 5.55 18.29 -10.65
N GLN A 182 5.35 17.25 -11.48
CA GLN A 182 5.33 17.33 -12.94
C GLN A 182 6.62 17.96 -13.49
N ASP A 183 6.51 18.99 -14.32
CA ASP A 183 7.64 19.72 -14.91
C ASP A 183 8.26 20.78 -13.96
N LYS A 184 7.71 20.96 -12.75
CA LYS A 184 8.14 22.03 -11.85
C LYS A 184 9.48 21.73 -11.21
N GLN A 185 10.28 22.78 -11.09
CA GLN A 185 11.53 22.73 -10.35
C GLN A 185 11.25 22.70 -8.85
N LEU A 186 11.81 21.70 -8.18
CA LEU A 186 11.78 21.60 -6.73
C LEU A 186 12.74 22.63 -6.11
N PRO A 187 12.41 23.16 -4.91
CA PRO A 187 13.36 23.96 -4.14
C PRO A 187 14.68 23.22 -3.91
N LYS A 188 15.77 23.95 -3.69
CA LYS A 188 17.06 23.33 -3.36
C LYS A 188 16.99 22.64 -2.01
N GLU A 189 17.63 21.49 -1.86
CA GLU A 189 17.56 20.63 -0.67
C GLU A 189 17.84 21.37 0.65
N ASN A 190 18.76 22.35 0.64
CA ASN A 190 19.19 23.12 1.81
C ASN A 190 18.49 24.48 1.98
N ASP A 191 17.43 24.74 1.21
CA ASP A 191 16.67 26.00 1.27
C ASP A 191 15.36 25.80 2.01
N ASP A 192 15.46 25.75 3.35
CA ASP A 192 14.33 25.46 4.24
C ASP A 192 13.16 26.42 4.04
N ALA A 193 13.44 27.70 3.80
CA ALA A 193 12.42 28.72 3.62
C ALA A 193 11.68 28.59 2.28
N ALA A 194 12.41 28.41 1.17
CA ALA A 194 11.79 28.21 -0.15
C ALA A 194 10.96 26.94 -0.15
N TRP A 195 11.46 25.93 0.54
CA TRP A 195 10.69 24.76 0.80
C TRP A 195 9.43 25.14 1.62
N THR A 196 9.48 25.65 2.86
CA THR A 196 8.26 25.91 3.67
C THR A 196 7.17 26.60 2.86
N ALA A 197 7.53 27.65 2.12
CA ALA A 197 6.62 28.33 1.18
C ALA A 197 6.03 27.42 0.08
N PHE A 198 6.82 26.52 -0.51
CA PHE A 198 6.35 25.54 -1.49
C PHE A 198 5.31 24.57 -0.90
N LYS A 199 5.51 24.08 0.33
CA LYS A 199 4.52 23.20 1.00
C LYS A 199 3.24 23.96 1.31
N GLU A 200 3.36 25.16 1.88
CA GLU A 200 2.23 26.03 2.19
C GLU A 200 1.38 26.36 0.97
N LYS A 201 2.03 26.57 -0.18
CA LYS A 201 1.37 26.88 -1.45
C LYS A 201 0.58 25.70 -2.01
N HIS A 202 1.05 24.47 -1.83
CA HIS A 202 0.55 23.31 -2.56
C HIS A 202 -0.23 22.31 -1.72
N LEU A 203 -0.14 22.37 -0.39
CA LEU A 203 -0.72 21.38 0.51
C LEU A 203 -1.50 22.01 1.68
N PRO A 204 -2.65 21.42 2.05
CA PRO A 204 -3.34 21.72 3.31
C PRO A 204 -2.40 21.55 4.49
N GLN A 205 -2.59 22.36 5.54
CA GLN A 205 -1.68 22.43 6.67
C GLN A 205 -1.41 21.07 7.32
N GLU A 206 -2.45 20.31 7.65
CA GLU A 206 -2.33 19.00 8.29
C GLU A 206 -1.57 17.96 7.44
N LEU A 207 -1.50 18.13 6.11
CA LEU A 207 -0.86 17.17 5.21
C LEU A 207 0.62 17.50 4.92
N ARG A 208 1.09 18.70 5.28
CA ARG A 208 2.43 19.18 4.94
C ARG A 208 3.54 18.27 5.48
N GLY A 209 3.37 17.72 6.68
CA GLY A 209 4.34 16.81 7.30
C GLY A 209 4.47 15.47 6.58
N LEU A 210 3.42 15.02 5.86
CA LEU A 210 3.36 13.70 5.23
C LEU A 210 4.01 13.66 3.84
N ALA A 211 4.28 14.83 3.26
CA ALA A 211 4.53 14.96 1.84
C ALA A 211 5.98 14.66 1.42
N VAL A 212 6.10 13.77 0.45
CA VAL A 212 7.30 13.45 -0.33
C VAL A 212 7.03 13.85 -1.78
N PHE A 213 7.93 14.60 -2.41
CA PHE A 213 7.68 15.17 -3.74
C PHE A 213 8.53 14.47 -4.79
N PHE A 214 8.06 14.26 -6.02
CA PHE A 214 8.93 13.87 -7.15
C PHE A 214 8.59 14.72 -8.37
N ASN A 215 9.41 14.71 -9.41
CA ASN A 215 9.13 15.43 -10.65
C ASN A 215 9.65 14.68 -11.88
N ASP A 216 9.24 15.12 -13.07
CA ASP A 216 9.60 14.49 -14.35
C ASP A 216 11.10 14.42 -14.56
N LYS A 217 11.84 15.42 -14.08
CA LYS A 217 13.30 15.45 -14.17
C LYS A 217 13.89 14.27 -13.40
N MET A 218 13.44 14.02 -12.18
CA MET A 218 13.95 12.90 -11.41
C MET A 218 13.63 11.56 -12.09
N LEU A 219 12.43 11.40 -12.64
CA LEU A 219 12.08 10.17 -13.35
C LEU A 219 12.98 9.92 -14.56
N LYS A 220 13.29 10.96 -15.34
CA LYS A 220 14.24 10.88 -16.46
C LYS A 220 15.66 10.53 -16.00
N ASP A 221 16.08 11.10 -14.87
CA ASP A 221 17.41 10.84 -14.31
C ASP A 221 17.55 9.39 -13.82
N TRP A 222 16.50 8.81 -13.24
CA TRP A 222 16.49 7.41 -12.75
C TRP A 222 16.19 6.37 -13.83
N TYR A 223 15.42 6.74 -14.86
CA TYR A 223 14.99 5.86 -15.94
C TYR A 223 15.38 6.45 -17.31
N PRO A 224 16.68 6.64 -17.60
CA PRO A 224 17.14 7.33 -18.80
C PRO A 224 16.77 6.63 -20.12
N GLU A 225 16.56 5.31 -20.08
CA GLU A 225 16.17 4.50 -21.25
C GLU A 225 14.65 4.45 -21.49
N ILE A 226 13.85 5.04 -20.59
CA ILE A 226 12.40 5.18 -20.79
C ILE A 226 12.12 6.61 -21.25
N ASP A 227 11.53 6.76 -22.43
CA ASP A 227 11.22 8.06 -23.02
C ASP A 227 9.87 8.64 -22.57
N VAL A 228 9.11 7.89 -21.77
CA VAL A 228 7.76 8.23 -21.30
C VAL A 228 7.67 8.28 -19.78
N HIS A 229 7.39 9.47 -19.26
CA HIS A 229 7.11 9.74 -17.84
C HIS A 229 5.81 10.54 -17.71
N VAL A 230 4.69 9.89 -17.98
CA VAL A 230 3.36 10.47 -17.78
C VAL A 230 2.62 9.70 -16.71
N ALA A 231 1.86 10.40 -15.86
CA ALA A 231 1.18 9.84 -14.69
C ALA A 231 0.47 8.49 -14.95
N ILE A 232 -0.26 8.41 -16.07
CA ILE A 232 -1.04 7.23 -16.47
C ILE A 232 -0.20 6.02 -16.92
N LEU A 233 1.10 6.17 -17.16
CA LEU A 233 2.01 5.08 -17.56
C LEU A 233 3.13 4.84 -16.56
N GLN A 234 3.38 5.78 -15.64
CA GLN A 234 4.47 5.74 -14.66
C GLN A 234 4.03 5.25 -13.27
N TYR A 235 3.01 4.40 -13.17
CA TYR A 235 2.45 4.01 -11.87
C TYR A 235 3.52 3.51 -10.89
N PHE A 236 4.41 2.64 -11.34
CA PHE A 236 5.44 2.04 -10.47
C PHE A 236 6.75 2.84 -10.37
N GLN A 237 7.12 3.66 -11.35
CA GLN A 237 8.40 4.37 -11.39
C GLN A 237 8.72 5.14 -10.08
N PRO A 238 7.90 6.10 -9.63
CA PRO A 238 8.22 6.85 -8.42
C PRO A 238 8.07 6.00 -7.15
N THR A 239 7.24 4.95 -7.16
CA THR A 239 7.10 4.01 -6.03
C THR A 239 8.35 3.13 -5.89
N GLN A 240 8.96 2.70 -6.99
CA GLN A 240 10.23 1.98 -7.03
C GLN A 240 11.40 2.86 -6.56
N ILE A 241 11.44 4.12 -7.01
CA ILE A 241 12.43 5.07 -6.51
C ILE A 241 12.25 5.27 -5.00
N PHE A 242 11.01 5.47 -4.54
CA PHE A 242 10.69 5.55 -3.12
C PHE A 242 11.18 4.31 -2.34
N SER A 243 10.93 3.09 -2.85
CA SER A 243 11.35 1.87 -2.15
C SER A 243 12.87 1.76 -2.00
N ARG A 244 13.63 2.19 -3.01
CA ARG A 244 15.11 2.21 -2.97
C ARG A 244 15.64 3.22 -1.95
N LEU A 245 14.96 4.34 -1.79
CA LEU A 245 15.35 5.43 -0.90
C LEU A 245 14.87 5.25 0.55
N HIS A 246 13.91 4.35 0.76
CA HIS A 246 13.30 4.09 2.06
C HIS A 246 13.38 2.60 2.44
N PRO A 247 14.61 2.05 2.66
CA PRO A 247 14.83 0.64 2.96
C PRO A 247 14.31 0.20 4.35
N GLN A 248 13.81 1.13 5.16
CA GLN A 248 13.13 0.81 6.41
C GLN A 248 11.76 0.15 6.20
N TYR A 249 11.16 0.29 5.02
CA TYR A 249 9.92 -0.43 4.68
C TYR A 249 10.28 -1.69 3.92
N GLU A 250 9.78 -2.84 4.38
CA GLU A 250 9.91 -4.11 3.66
C GLU A 250 8.82 -4.25 2.60
N TYR A 251 7.69 -3.57 2.79
CA TYR A 251 6.58 -3.54 1.85
C TYR A 251 6.04 -2.13 1.66
N ILE A 252 5.49 -1.85 0.48
CA ILE A 252 4.86 -0.57 0.17
C ILE A 252 3.52 -0.83 -0.49
N TRP A 253 2.44 -0.35 0.14
CA TRP A 253 1.17 -0.14 -0.53
C TRP A 253 1.18 1.20 -1.26
N GLN A 254 0.55 1.28 -2.42
CA GLN A 254 0.19 2.53 -3.07
C GLN A 254 -1.32 2.58 -3.31
N PHE A 255 -1.89 3.77 -3.14
CA PHE A 255 -3.29 4.09 -3.37
C PHE A 255 -3.39 5.36 -4.20
N GLU A 256 -4.31 5.35 -5.16
CA GLU A 256 -4.82 6.56 -5.78
C GLU A 256 -5.71 7.33 -4.80
N MET A 257 -5.73 8.65 -4.95
CA MET A 257 -6.50 9.53 -4.06
C MET A 257 -8.01 9.36 -4.17
N ASP A 258 -8.53 8.72 -5.22
CA ASP A 258 -9.94 8.41 -5.40
C ASP A 258 -10.35 7.03 -4.81
N ALA A 259 -9.40 6.26 -4.28
CA ALA A 259 -9.70 4.99 -3.62
C ALA A 259 -10.47 5.21 -2.30
N ARG A 260 -11.56 4.47 -2.12
CA ARG A 260 -12.40 4.53 -0.91
C ARG A 260 -12.74 3.14 -0.40
N TYR A 261 -12.80 3.02 0.91
CA TYR A 261 -13.23 1.80 1.60
C TYR A 261 -14.09 2.14 2.81
N THR A 262 -15.22 1.45 2.93
CA THR A 262 -16.22 1.67 3.98
C THR A 262 -15.98 0.81 5.21
N GLY A 263 -15.03 -0.11 5.18
CA GLY A 263 -14.57 -0.87 6.36
C GLY A 263 -13.34 -0.25 7.02
N HIS A 264 -12.76 -0.99 7.97
CA HIS A 264 -11.51 -0.62 8.65
C HIS A 264 -10.30 -0.98 7.77
N MET A 265 -9.46 0.00 7.45
CA MET A 265 -8.35 -0.16 6.51
C MET A 265 -7.30 -1.17 6.97
N TYR A 266 -7.01 -1.24 8.27
CA TYR A 266 -6.07 -2.26 8.78
C TYR A 266 -6.58 -3.67 8.53
N ASP A 267 -7.87 -3.92 8.74
CA ASP A 267 -8.45 -5.25 8.53
C ASP A 267 -8.38 -5.61 7.05
N LEU A 268 -8.64 -4.65 6.16
CA LEU A 268 -8.54 -4.87 4.72
C LEU A 268 -7.12 -5.24 4.28
N LEU A 269 -6.10 -4.47 4.66
CA LEU A 269 -4.72 -4.72 4.21
C LEU A 269 -4.13 -5.97 4.86
N HIS A 270 -4.48 -6.21 6.13
CA HIS A 270 -4.09 -7.43 6.83
C HIS A 270 -4.71 -8.66 6.15
N GLN A 271 -6.03 -8.68 5.95
CA GLN A 271 -6.69 -9.82 5.32
C GLN A 271 -6.28 -10.03 3.87
N ALA A 272 -6.06 -8.96 3.09
CA ALA A 272 -5.52 -9.10 1.74
C ALA A 272 -4.13 -9.78 1.74
N THR A 273 -3.31 -9.46 2.74
CA THR A 273 -1.98 -10.07 2.93
C THR A 273 -2.09 -11.54 3.37
N GLU A 274 -2.94 -11.84 4.34
CA GLU A 274 -3.15 -13.22 4.81
C GLU A 274 -3.76 -14.11 3.73
N PHE A 275 -4.68 -13.56 2.92
CA PHE A 275 -5.20 -14.25 1.73
C PHE A 275 -4.09 -14.53 0.71
N ALA A 276 -3.23 -13.54 0.43
CA ALA A 276 -2.13 -13.71 -0.52
C ALA A 276 -1.15 -14.83 -0.10
N LYS A 277 -0.83 -14.93 1.19
CA LYS A 277 0.01 -16.02 1.75
C LYS A 277 -0.57 -17.41 1.54
N GLN A 278 -1.90 -17.53 1.43
CA GLN A 278 -2.55 -18.82 1.24
C GLN A 278 -2.50 -19.30 -0.22
N GLN A 279 -2.06 -18.45 -1.16
CA GLN A 279 -2.08 -18.79 -2.57
C GLN A 279 -0.82 -19.57 -2.98
N PRO A 280 -0.95 -20.77 -3.57
CA PRO A 280 0.19 -21.49 -4.12
C PRO A 280 0.70 -20.80 -5.40
N ARG A 281 1.97 -20.99 -5.74
CA ARG A 281 2.56 -20.48 -6.99
C ARG A 281 2.04 -21.22 -8.23
N LYS A 282 1.64 -22.50 -8.08
CA LYS A 282 1.07 -23.31 -9.16
C LYS A 282 -0.11 -22.59 -9.79
N TYR A 283 -0.05 -22.30 -11.10
CA TYR A 283 -1.06 -21.58 -11.87
C TYR A 283 -1.53 -20.22 -11.28
N LEU A 284 -0.64 -19.55 -10.53
CA LEU A 284 -0.97 -18.29 -9.86
C LEU A 284 -1.27 -17.17 -10.86
N TRP A 285 -0.55 -17.13 -11.98
CA TRP A 285 -0.74 -16.12 -13.03
C TRP A 285 -2.11 -16.24 -13.68
N GLU A 286 -2.52 -17.47 -13.95
CA GLU A 286 -3.79 -17.77 -14.61
C GLU A 286 -4.96 -17.48 -13.69
N ARG A 287 -4.87 -17.81 -12.38
CA ARG A 287 -5.87 -17.37 -11.40
C ARG A 287 -5.98 -15.85 -11.32
N ASN A 288 -4.85 -15.13 -11.33
CA ASN A 288 -4.83 -13.67 -11.26
C ASN A 288 -5.27 -12.97 -12.55
N SER A 289 -5.49 -13.70 -13.64
CA SER A 289 -6.00 -13.14 -14.91
C SER A 289 -7.51 -12.88 -14.92
N TYR A 290 -8.23 -13.32 -13.89
CA TYR A 290 -9.69 -13.20 -13.78
C TYR A 290 -10.11 -12.23 -12.68
N PHE A 291 -11.22 -11.52 -12.92
CA PHE A 291 -12.05 -11.07 -11.81
C PHE A 291 -12.75 -12.30 -11.21
N TYR A 292 -12.59 -12.51 -9.91
CA TYR A 292 -13.32 -13.58 -9.24
C TYR A 292 -14.79 -13.19 -9.09
N ILE A 293 -15.68 -13.93 -9.75
CA ILE A 293 -17.12 -13.75 -9.75
C ILE A 293 -17.74 -15.01 -9.13
N PRO A 294 -18.17 -14.98 -7.85
CA PRO A 294 -18.68 -16.17 -7.17
C PRO A 294 -19.84 -16.86 -7.90
N ALA A 295 -20.72 -16.08 -8.54
CA ALA A 295 -21.85 -16.61 -9.30
C ALA A 295 -21.45 -17.42 -10.55
N VAL A 296 -20.24 -17.22 -11.08
CA VAL A 296 -19.71 -17.91 -12.26
C VAL A 296 -18.70 -18.98 -11.86
N HIS A 297 -17.86 -18.69 -10.87
CA HIS A 297 -16.73 -19.54 -10.50
C HIS A 297 -17.00 -20.48 -9.32
N GLY A 298 -18.12 -20.31 -8.62
CA GLY A 298 -18.39 -21.02 -7.36
C GLY A 298 -17.59 -20.41 -6.21
N THR A 299 -17.22 -21.24 -5.25
CA THR A 299 -16.29 -20.91 -4.16
C THR A 299 -14.85 -20.69 -4.68
N TRP A 300 -13.99 -20.09 -3.87
CA TRP A 300 -12.59 -19.88 -4.25
C TRP A 300 -11.83 -21.21 -4.47
N GLU A 301 -12.18 -22.23 -3.69
CA GLU A 301 -11.63 -23.58 -3.83
C GLU A 301 -12.06 -24.23 -5.15
N GLU A 302 -13.35 -24.12 -5.50
CA GLU A 302 -13.87 -24.61 -6.78
C GLU A 302 -13.22 -23.89 -7.97
N PHE A 303 -13.08 -22.56 -7.89
CA PHE A 303 -12.38 -21.77 -8.89
C PHE A 303 -10.93 -22.22 -9.07
N THR A 304 -10.19 -22.37 -7.97
CA THR A 304 -8.79 -22.82 -7.99
C THR A 304 -8.67 -24.21 -8.59
N LYS A 305 -9.53 -25.13 -8.17
CA LYS A 305 -9.58 -26.50 -8.69
C LYS A 305 -9.89 -26.55 -10.19
N LYS A 306 -10.79 -25.67 -10.66
CA LYS A 306 -11.12 -25.57 -12.09
C LYS A 306 -9.89 -25.16 -12.91
N ILE A 307 -9.16 -24.13 -12.48
CA ILE A 307 -7.91 -23.72 -13.13
C ILE A 307 -6.89 -24.88 -13.13
N ASP A 308 -6.70 -25.54 -11.99
CA ASP A 308 -5.80 -26.69 -11.87
C ASP A 308 -6.14 -27.87 -12.80
N GLN A 309 -7.41 -28.02 -13.17
CA GLN A 309 -7.88 -29.05 -14.10
C GLN A 309 -7.77 -28.64 -15.58
N GLU A 310 -7.89 -27.34 -15.87
CA GLU A 310 -7.87 -26.81 -17.24
C GLU A 310 -6.46 -26.52 -17.75
N MET A 311 -5.53 -26.17 -16.86
CA MET A 311 -4.18 -25.76 -17.24
C MET A 311 -3.20 -26.85 -17.70
N PRO A 312 -3.31 -28.13 -17.32
CA PRO A 312 -2.39 -29.16 -17.82
C PRO A 312 -2.35 -29.23 -19.35
N GLY A 313 -1.14 -29.17 -19.92
CA GLY A 313 -0.93 -29.14 -21.38
C GLY A 313 -1.01 -27.75 -22.02
N HIS A 314 -1.26 -26.69 -21.24
CA HIS A 314 -1.18 -25.30 -21.68
C HIS A 314 0.12 -24.64 -21.19
N ASP A 315 0.57 -23.62 -21.92
CA ASP A 315 1.71 -22.80 -21.49
C ASP A 315 1.37 -22.03 -20.20
N SER A 316 2.31 -22.02 -19.26
CA SER A 316 2.14 -21.35 -17.96
C SER A 316 3.43 -20.70 -17.50
N ILE A 317 3.30 -19.59 -16.74
CA ILE A 317 4.44 -18.93 -16.12
C ILE A 317 4.80 -19.67 -14.83
N TRP A 318 5.90 -20.43 -14.93
CA TRP A 318 6.41 -21.27 -13.85
C TRP A 318 7.83 -20.87 -13.47
N GLY A 319 7.97 -20.24 -12.30
CA GLY A 319 9.24 -19.70 -11.81
C GLY A 319 9.64 -18.36 -12.45
N PRO A 320 10.86 -17.89 -12.14
CA PRO A 320 11.35 -16.58 -12.60
C PRO A 320 11.50 -16.53 -14.13
N ARG A 321 11.05 -15.43 -14.74
CA ARG A 321 11.20 -15.13 -16.18
C ARG A 321 11.85 -13.75 -16.37
N PRO A 322 13.14 -13.58 -16.01
CA PRO A 322 13.83 -12.31 -16.23
C PRO A 322 13.89 -11.98 -17.72
N ALA A 323 13.81 -10.69 -18.06
CA ALA A 323 14.05 -10.26 -19.43
C ALA A 323 15.53 -10.49 -19.81
N GLU A 324 15.79 -10.67 -21.11
CA GLU A 324 17.15 -10.79 -21.61
C GLU A 324 18.00 -9.56 -21.22
N GLY A 325 19.17 -9.80 -20.65
CA GLY A 325 20.07 -8.74 -20.18
C GLY A 325 19.75 -8.16 -18.80
N ILE A 326 18.69 -8.64 -18.14
CA ILE A 326 18.33 -8.21 -16.78
C ILE A 326 18.74 -9.29 -15.78
N GLU A 327 19.82 -9.03 -15.03
CA GLU A 327 20.17 -9.83 -13.87
C GLU A 327 19.35 -9.37 -12.66
N ILE A 328 18.50 -10.26 -12.15
CA ILE A 328 17.78 -10.00 -10.91
C ILE A 328 18.70 -10.33 -9.74
N GLU A 329 19.13 -9.32 -8.99
CA GLU A 329 19.84 -9.51 -7.73
C GLU A 329 18.90 -10.14 -6.70
N GLY A 330 19.21 -11.36 -6.26
CA GLY A 330 18.43 -12.10 -5.27
C GLY A 330 18.14 -13.53 -5.72
N GLN A 331 17.90 -14.42 -4.75
CA GLN A 331 17.48 -15.80 -5.04
C GLN A 331 15.96 -15.82 -5.17
N SER A 332 15.41 -15.48 -6.34
CA SER A 332 14.02 -15.84 -6.62
C SER A 332 13.91 -17.37 -6.50
N PRO A 333 12.96 -17.90 -5.71
CA PRO A 333 12.87 -19.33 -5.49
C PRO A 333 12.62 -20.02 -6.83
N LEU A 334 13.45 -21.01 -7.14
CA LEU A 334 13.26 -21.84 -8.32
C LEU A 334 12.15 -22.86 -8.05
N PRO A 335 11.36 -23.22 -9.07
CA PRO A 335 10.35 -24.24 -8.90
C PRO A 335 10.92 -25.58 -8.41
N PRO A 336 10.23 -26.30 -7.51
CA PRO A 336 10.69 -27.58 -6.99
C PRO A 336 10.57 -28.73 -8.02
N VAL A 337 9.79 -28.52 -9.08
CA VAL A 337 9.54 -29.48 -10.17
C VAL A 337 9.59 -28.76 -11.53
N PRO A 338 9.90 -29.46 -12.64
CA PRO A 338 10.02 -28.85 -13.96
C PRO A 338 8.72 -28.21 -14.48
N HIS A 339 7.57 -28.80 -14.15
CA HIS A 339 6.26 -28.40 -14.66
C HIS A 339 5.24 -28.19 -13.52
N PRO A 340 4.36 -27.17 -13.61
CA PRO A 340 3.40 -26.87 -12.54
C PRO A 340 2.40 -28.00 -12.28
N GLU A 341 2.03 -28.80 -13.29
CA GLU A 341 1.14 -29.96 -13.15
C GLU A 341 1.68 -31.06 -12.22
N GLU A 342 3.01 -31.14 -12.07
CA GLU A 342 3.70 -32.08 -11.19
C GLU A 342 3.76 -31.60 -9.73
N GLU A 343 3.44 -30.32 -9.48
CA GLU A 343 3.48 -29.74 -8.13
C GLU A 343 2.16 -29.98 -7.38
N SER A 344 2.26 -30.26 -6.08
CA SER A 344 1.13 -30.63 -5.22
C SER A 344 0.26 -29.46 -4.73
N GLY A 345 0.55 -28.23 -5.14
CA GLY A 345 -0.17 -27.02 -4.71
C GLY A 345 0.31 -26.45 -3.37
N ILE A 346 1.55 -26.71 -2.95
CA ILE A 346 2.07 -26.26 -1.65
C ILE A 346 3.22 -25.25 -1.78
N TRP A 347 3.86 -25.17 -2.95
CA TRP A 347 4.98 -24.27 -3.14
C TRP A 347 4.55 -22.79 -3.05
N GLY A 348 5.19 -22.04 -2.15
CA GLY A 348 4.89 -20.63 -1.87
C GLY A 348 3.82 -20.38 -0.83
N VAL A 349 3.08 -21.40 -0.37
CA VAL A 349 2.06 -21.23 0.66
C VAL A 349 2.73 -20.86 2.00
N GLY A 350 2.25 -19.78 2.61
CA GLY A 350 2.77 -19.18 3.84
C GLY A 350 3.84 -18.10 3.61
N GLU A 351 4.32 -17.93 2.38
CA GLU A 351 5.28 -16.88 2.02
C GLU A 351 4.57 -15.55 1.76
N GLU A 352 5.22 -14.42 2.07
CA GLU A 352 4.70 -13.09 1.72
C GLU A 352 4.74 -12.89 0.21
N ALA A 353 3.70 -12.28 -0.35
CA ALA A 353 3.64 -11.99 -1.78
C ALA A 353 4.51 -10.77 -2.13
N GLU A 354 5.31 -10.89 -3.20
CA GLU A 354 6.11 -9.76 -3.70
C GLU A 354 5.27 -8.68 -4.40
N LEU A 355 4.12 -9.06 -4.95
CA LEU A 355 3.14 -8.17 -5.57
C LEU A 355 1.72 -8.59 -5.17
N ILE A 356 0.93 -7.63 -4.70
CA ILE A 356 -0.52 -7.74 -4.60
C ILE A 356 -1.12 -6.64 -5.47
N THR A 357 -2.09 -6.98 -6.31
CA THR A 357 -2.88 -6.01 -7.09
C THR A 357 -4.36 -6.27 -6.89
N TRP A 358 -5.17 -5.22 -7.00
CA TRP A 358 -6.63 -5.34 -6.88
C TRP A 358 -7.35 -5.42 -8.23
N LEU A 359 -6.62 -5.23 -9.33
CA LEU A 359 -7.10 -5.55 -10.67
C LEU A 359 -6.37 -6.78 -11.20
N PRO A 360 -7.04 -7.59 -12.05
CA PRO A 360 -6.42 -8.75 -12.66
C PRO A 360 -5.16 -8.40 -13.44
N HIS A 361 -4.27 -9.38 -13.53
CA HIS A 361 -3.08 -9.34 -14.35
C HIS A 361 -3.21 -10.37 -15.47
N PHE A 362 -3.40 -9.89 -16.69
CA PHE A 362 -3.73 -10.75 -17.83
C PHE A 362 -2.83 -10.45 -19.03
N ASP A 363 -2.63 -11.42 -19.92
CA ASP A 363 -1.98 -11.20 -21.20
C ASP A 363 -2.91 -10.35 -22.10
N PRO A 364 -2.52 -9.11 -22.44
CA PRO A 364 -3.36 -8.25 -23.27
C PRO A 364 -3.34 -8.63 -24.75
N THR A 365 -2.55 -9.64 -25.16
CA THR A 365 -2.43 -10.09 -26.54
C THR A 365 -3.78 -10.54 -27.08
N GLY A 366 -4.15 -10.03 -28.27
CA GLY A 366 -5.44 -10.36 -28.89
C GLY A 366 -6.66 -9.67 -28.25
N THR A 367 -6.45 -8.75 -27.31
CA THR A 367 -7.53 -7.96 -26.69
C THR A 367 -7.58 -6.54 -27.26
N ASP A 368 -8.70 -5.84 -27.01
CA ASP A 368 -8.86 -4.42 -27.29
C ASP A 368 -8.29 -3.50 -26.18
N TRP A 369 -7.43 -4.04 -25.30
CA TRP A 369 -6.86 -3.26 -24.21
C TRP A 369 -6.03 -2.07 -24.74
N PRO A 370 -6.32 -0.82 -24.32
CA PRO A 370 -5.71 0.39 -24.92
C PRO A 370 -4.18 0.47 -24.80
N PHE A 371 -3.60 -0.22 -23.81
CA PHE A 371 -2.17 -0.19 -23.54
C PHE A 371 -1.44 -1.48 -23.94
N ARG A 372 -2.09 -2.40 -24.67
CA ARG A 372 -1.51 -3.72 -25.02
C ARG A 372 -0.18 -3.66 -25.77
N ASP A 373 0.05 -2.57 -26.51
CA ASP A 373 1.24 -2.34 -27.35
C ASP A 373 2.19 -1.30 -26.72
N ARG A 374 1.97 -0.91 -25.46
CA ARG A 374 2.81 0.04 -24.70
C ARG A 374 3.83 -0.72 -23.88
N VAL A 375 4.91 -1.11 -24.54
CA VAL A 375 6.07 -1.78 -23.92
C VAL A 375 7.25 -0.82 -24.02
N PHE A 376 7.92 -0.55 -22.90
CA PHE A 376 9.06 0.37 -22.82
C PHE A 376 10.30 -0.41 -22.39
N ASN A 377 11.45 -0.10 -23.01
CA ASN A 377 12.75 -0.66 -22.64
C ASN A 377 12.85 -2.20 -22.56
N PHE A 378 11.97 -2.92 -23.26
CA PHE A 378 11.99 -4.38 -23.38
C PHE A 378 12.26 -4.81 -24.83
N PRO A 379 12.99 -5.92 -25.05
CA PRO A 379 13.18 -6.45 -26.38
C PRO A 379 11.83 -6.66 -27.10
N PRO A 380 11.72 -6.32 -28.39
CA PRO A 380 10.46 -6.44 -29.12
C PRO A 380 9.97 -7.90 -29.10
N ARG A 381 8.80 -8.13 -28.48
CA ARG A 381 8.03 -9.39 -28.37
C ARG A 381 8.80 -10.63 -28.87
N THR A 382 9.77 -11.10 -28.10
CA THR A 382 10.02 -12.54 -28.07
C THR A 382 8.84 -13.14 -27.28
N ARG A 383 8.29 -14.26 -27.73
CA ARG A 383 7.15 -14.94 -27.06
C ARG A 383 7.43 -15.34 -25.61
N ASP A 384 8.66 -15.12 -25.13
CA ASP A 384 9.21 -15.71 -23.93
C ASP A 384 9.14 -14.79 -22.70
N ALA A 385 8.94 -13.47 -22.90
CA ALA A 385 8.74 -12.52 -21.80
C ALA A 385 7.23 -12.31 -21.57
N PRO A 386 6.67 -12.71 -20.40
CA PRO A 386 5.26 -12.50 -20.10
C PRO A 386 4.95 -11.00 -20.06
N THR A 387 4.19 -10.53 -21.04
CA THR A 387 3.59 -9.20 -20.98
C THR A 387 2.22 -9.31 -20.35
N SER A 388 2.03 -8.61 -19.26
CA SER A 388 0.81 -8.69 -18.49
C SER A 388 0.37 -7.30 -18.06
N CYS A 389 -0.90 -7.01 -18.32
CA CYS A 389 -1.48 -5.71 -18.08
C CYS A 389 -2.35 -5.75 -16.83
N GLY A 390 -2.21 -4.72 -16.01
CA GLY A 390 -3.13 -4.38 -14.93
C GLY A 390 -2.94 -2.92 -14.57
N ARG A 391 -4.02 -2.15 -14.45
CA ARG A 391 -3.93 -0.82 -13.81
C ARG A 391 -3.83 -1.04 -12.30
N SER A 392 -2.72 -0.61 -11.72
CA SER A 392 -2.50 -0.77 -10.28
C SER A 392 -2.93 0.48 -9.53
N TYR A 393 -4.25 0.72 -9.44
CA TYR A 393 -4.81 1.81 -8.61
C TYR A 393 -4.53 1.57 -7.13
N VAL A 394 -4.53 0.29 -6.74
CA VAL A 394 -4.09 -0.18 -5.42
C VAL A 394 -3.22 -1.40 -5.59
N SER A 395 -2.02 -1.35 -5.04
CA SER A 395 -1.08 -2.47 -5.07
C SER A 395 -0.11 -2.45 -3.91
N ARG A 396 0.38 -3.62 -3.50
CA ARG A 396 1.49 -3.80 -2.55
C ARG A 396 2.70 -4.35 -3.26
N LEU A 397 3.88 -3.82 -2.96
CA LEU A 397 5.18 -4.27 -3.46
C LEU A 397 6.09 -4.68 -2.31
N GLY A 398 6.90 -5.71 -2.50
CA GLY A 398 8.06 -6.00 -1.65
C GLY A 398 9.24 -5.06 -1.96
N ALA A 399 9.70 -4.28 -0.99
CA ALA A 399 10.70 -3.24 -1.20
C ALA A 399 12.13 -3.75 -1.40
N VAL A 400 12.48 -4.92 -0.84
CA VAL A 400 13.84 -5.49 -0.86
C VAL A 400 14.04 -6.47 -2.04
N THR A 401 12.96 -6.98 -2.61
CA THR A 401 13.02 -8.06 -3.61
C THR A 401 12.35 -7.73 -4.92
N SER A 402 11.65 -6.60 -5.06
CA SER A 402 10.89 -6.33 -6.28
C SER A 402 11.84 -6.16 -7.48
N PRO A 403 11.86 -7.14 -8.39
CA PRO A 403 12.59 -7.05 -9.64
C PRO A 403 11.63 -6.61 -10.72
N PHE A 404 10.75 -5.64 -10.41
CA PHE A 404 10.19 -4.83 -11.48
C PHE A 404 11.35 -4.00 -12.01
N ALA A 405 12.16 -4.65 -12.84
CA ALA A 405 13.11 -3.98 -13.67
C ALA A 405 12.31 -3.05 -14.61
N PRO A 406 12.79 -1.82 -14.83
CA PRO A 406 12.13 -0.84 -15.68
C PRO A 406 11.84 -1.33 -17.08
#